data_AF-A0A2M9E4V1-F1
#
_entry.id   AF-A0A2M9E4V1-F1
#
_cell.length_a   1.000
_cell.length_b   1.000
_cell.length_c   1.000
_cell.angle_alpha   90.00
_cell.angle_beta   90.00
_cell.angle_gamma   90.00
#
_symmetry.space_group_name_H-M   'P 1'
#
loop_
_entity.id
_entity.type
_entity.pdbx_description
1 polymer ?
#
loop_
_entity_poly.entity_id
_entity_poly.type
_entity_poly.pdbx_seq_one_letter_code
_entity_poly.pdbx_strand_id
1 'polypeptide(L)'
;MNTINEQFTNATRQYADTAAQVNQLALQNFENVFGLQLSTLETNARAAFAFWNELVEARDADAMRNLWPKGVQVARENLERSIGAGQEAVARTVQANEAIGQIAKGQLDSATAQAQATVQTAARQAGRSSKA
;
A
#
# COMPACT_ATOMS: atom_id res chain seq x y z
N MET A 1 -19.98 38.84 5.42
CA MET A 1 -19.36 38.63 6.74
C MET A 1 -19.45 37.13 7.03
N ASN A 2 -18.34 36.38 6.89
CA ASN A 2 -18.08 34.99 7.39
C ASN A 2 -16.95 34.25 6.63
N THR A 3 -16.02 34.95 5.97
CA THR A 3 -14.92 34.35 5.19
C THR A 3 -13.98 33.47 6.03
N ILE A 4 -13.74 33.83 7.30
CA ILE A 4 -12.89 33.06 8.22
C ILE A 4 -13.55 31.73 8.62
N ASN A 5 -14.87 31.73 8.84
CA ASN A 5 -15.60 30.53 9.26
C ASN A 5 -15.68 29.50 8.11
N GLU A 6 -15.83 29.97 6.87
CA GLU A 6 -15.81 29.14 5.67
C GLU A 6 -14.42 28.56 5.37
N GLN A 7 -13.37 29.37 5.51
CA GLN A 7 -11.98 28.92 5.37
C GLN A 7 -11.62 27.86 6.43
N PHE A 8 -11.99 28.07 7.69
CA PHE A 8 -11.77 27.11 8.76
C PHE A 8 -12.53 25.78 8.53
N THR A 9 -13.79 25.88 8.12
CA THR A 9 -14.63 24.71 7.80
C THR A 9 -14.05 23.94 6.61
N ASN A 10 -13.61 24.61 5.56
CA ASN A 10 -13.00 23.98 4.40
C ASN A 10 -11.64 23.35 4.72
N ALA A 11 -10.79 24.01 5.51
CA ALA A 11 -9.53 23.43 5.96
C ALA A 11 -9.75 22.18 6.81
N THR A 12 -10.75 22.20 7.69
CA THR A 12 -11.11 21.04 8.53
C THR A 12 -11.62 19.87 7.68
N ARG A 13 -12.44 20.13 6.65
CA ARG A 13 -12.88 19.11 5.68
C ARG A 13 -11.71 18.53 4.91
N GLN A 14 -10.85 19.39 4.35
CA GLN A 14 -9.69 18.96 3.57
C GLN A 14 -8.74 18.10 4.41
N TYR A 15 -8.56 18.44 5.68
CA TYR A 15 -7.80 17.61 6.62
C TYR A 15 -8.49 16.26 6.89
N ALA A 16 -9.80 16.25 7.14
CA ALA A 16 -10.56 15.02 7.37
C ALA A 16 -10.53 14.09 6.14
N ASP A 17 -10.69 14.64 4.94
CA ASP A 17 -10.62 13.88 3.68
C ASP A 17 -9.22 13.30 3.46
N THR A 18 -8.18 14.08 3.77
CA THR A 18 -6.77 13.63 3.70
C THR A 18 -6.50 12.50 4.69
N ALA A 19 -6.94 12.64 5.94
CA ALA A 19 -6.78 11.61 6.96
C ALA A 19 -7.54 10.33 6.58
N ALA A 20 -8.75 10.46 6.02
CA ALA A 20 -9.51 9.33 5.51
C ALA A 20 -8.77 8.62 4.36
N GLN A 21 -8.21 9.37 3.41
CA GLN A 21 -7.46 8.82 2.29
C GLN A 21 -6.19 8.09 2.73
N VAL A 22 -5.44 8.65 3.68
CA VAL A 22 -4.26 8.01 4.27
C VAL A 22 -4.64 6.73 5.01
N ASN A 23 -5.70 6.75 5.83
CA ASN A 23 -6.18 5.57 6.53
C ASN A 23 -6.64 4.48 5.56
N GLN A 24 -7.36 4.86 4.50
CA GLN A 24 -7.81 3.92 3.47
C GLN A 24 -6.63 3.29 2.73
N LEU A 25 -5.59 4.06 2.42
CA LEU A 25 -4.39 3.56 1.76
C LEU A 25 -3.60 2.61 2.66
N ALA A 26 -3.49 2.93 3.96
CA ALA A 26 -2.87 2.05 4.94
C ALA A 26 -3.62 0.71 5.08
N LEU A 27 -4.95 0.75 5.15
CA LEU A 27 -5.79 -0.44 5.20
C LEU A 27 -5.67 -1.29 3.93
N GLN A 28 -5.69 -0.67 2.75
CA GLN A 28 -5.48 -1.38 1.48
C GLN A 28 -4.10 -2.03 1.40
N ASN A 29 -3.04 -1.34 1.85
CA ASN A 29 -1.71 -1.94 1.89
C ASN A 29 -1.68 -3.16 2.82
N PHE A 30 -2.27 -3.04 4.01
CA PHE A 30 -2.37 -4.14 4.95
C PHE A 30 -3.13 -5.34 4.36
N GLU A 31 -4.29 -5.11 3.75
CA GLU A 31 -5.09 -6.16 3.11
C GLU A 31 -4.31 -6.85 1.99
N ASN A 32 -3.61 -6.09 1.14
CA ASN A 32 -2.81 -6.64 0.05
C ASN A 32 -1.65 -7.50 0.57
N VAL A 33 -0.90 -7.02 1.58
CA VAL A 33 0.22 -7.77 2.17
C VAL A 33 -0.29 -9.02 2.88
N PHE A 34 -1.40 -8.92 3.62
CA PHE A 34 -2.00 -10.06 4.30
C PHE A 34 -2.53 -11.10 3.30
N GLY A 35 -3.25 -10.66 2.26
CA GLY A 35 -3.75 -11.53 1.21
C GLY A 35 -2.63 -12.27 0.47
N LEU A 36 -1.52 -11.58 0.20
CA LEU A 36 -0.33 -12.18 -0.40
C LEU A 36 0.28 -13.29 0.49
N GLN A 37 0.42 -13.03 1.80
CA GLN A 37 0.91 -14.03 2.74
C GLN A 37 -0.02 -15.24 2.84
N LEU A 38 -1.34 -15.00 2.91
CA LEU A 38 -2.34 -16.07 2.97
C LEU A 38 -2.32 -16.92 1.69
N SER A 39 -2.28 -16.28 0.52
CA SER A 39 -2.20 -16.98 -0.77
C SER A 39 -0.91 -17.80 -0.91
N THR A 40 0.21 -17.27 -0.43
CA THR A 40 1.49 -17.99 -0.39
C THR A 40 1.41 -19.21 0.52
N LEU A 41 0.84 -19.06 1.71
CA LEU A 41 0.63 -20.16 2.65
C LEU A 41 -0.27 -21.24 2.04
N GLU A 42 -1.39 -20.85 1.44
CA GLU A 42 -2.34 -21.75 0.78
C GLU A 42 -1.66 -22.54 -0.35
N THR A 43 -0.85 -21.86 -1.16
CA THR A 43 -0.11 -22.48 -2.27
C THR A 43 0.96 -23.43 -1.75
N ASN A 44 1.72 -23.02 -0.73
CA ASN A 44 2.74 -23.86 -0.09
C ASN A 44 2.11 -25.11 0.55
N ALA A 45 0.97 -24.95 1.22
CA ALA A 45 0.23 -26.05 1.83
C ALA A 45 -0.30 -27.02 0.78
N ARG A 46 -0.93 -26.53 -0.30
CA ARG A 46 -1.38 -27.38 -1.40
C ARG A 46 -0.25 -28.20 -2.01
N ALA A 47 0.89 -27.57 -2.28
CA ALA A 47 2.06 -28.26 -2.83
C ALA A 47 2.61 -29.34 -1.88
N ALA A 48 2.67 -29.03 -0.57
CA ALA A 48 3.08 -30.00 0.45
C ALA A 48 2.08 -31.16 0.54
N PHE A 49 0.77 -30.90 0.59
CA PHE A 49 -0.25 -31.94 0.63
C PHE A 49 -0.23 -32.83 -0.62
N ALA A 50 -0.03 -32.26 -1.80
CA ALA A 50 0.12 -33.03 -3.03
C ALA A 50 1.33 -33.98 -2.95
N PHE A 51 2.48 -33.50 -2.46
CA PHE A 51 3.66 -34.34 -2.25
C PHE A 51 3.42 -35.43 -1.20
N TRP A 52 2.77 -35.10 -0.08
CA TRP A 52 2.46 -36.07 0.97
C TRP A 52 1.50 -37.16 0.49
N ASN A 53 0.51 -36.82 -0.33
CA ASN A 53 -0.39 -37.81 -0.92
C ASN A 53 0.40 -38.80 -1.79
N GLU A 54 1.28 -38.32 -2.66
CA GLU A 54 2.14 -39.19 -3.48
C GLU A 54 3.11 -40.03 -2.64
N LEU A 55 3.60 -39.47 -1.54
CA LEU A 55 4.48 -40.19 -0.62
C LEU A 55 3.75 -41.33 0.11
N VAL A 56 2.50 -41.13 0.50
CA VAL A 56 1.67 -42.19 1.12
C VAL A 56 1.35 -43.31 0.13
N GLU A 57 1.28 -43.00 -1.17
CA GLU A 57 1.09 -43.98 -2.23
C GLU A 57 2.36 -44.81 -2.53
N ALA A 58 3.55 -44.31 -2.17
CA ALA A 58 4.81 -45.03 -2.34
C ALA A 58 4.96 -46.17 -1.32
N ARG A 59 4.98 -47.42 -1.81
CA ARG A 59 5.03 -48.62 -0.96
C ARG A 59 6.40 -49.29 -0.86
N ASP A 60 7.37 -48.85 -1.65
CA ASP A 60 8.71 -49.45 -1.71
C ASP A 60 9.83 -48.38 -1.78
N ALA A 61 11.07 -48.85 -1.60
CA ALA A 61 12.25 -47.99 -1.53
C ALA A 61 12.57 -47.30 -2.87
N ASP A 62 12.24 -47.92 -4.00
CA ASP A 62 12.47 -47.36 -5.33
C ASP A 62 11.47 -46.22 -5.61
N ALA A 63 10.20 -46.39 -5.23
CA ALA A 63 9.18 -45.35 -5.30
C ALA A 63 9.56 -44.15 -4.42
N MET A 64 10.05 -44.38 -3.19
CA MET A 64 10.54 -43.29 -2.34
C MET A 64 11.75 -42.56 -2.95
N ARG A 65 12.69 -43.31 -3.55
CA ARG A 65 13.88 -42.72 -4.20
C ARG A 65 13.49 -41.88 -5.42
N ASN A 66 12.45 -42.28 -6.15
CA ASN A 66 11.90 -41.51 -7.27
C ASN A 66 11.17 -40.23 -6.82
N LEU A 67 10.61 -40.20 -5.60
CA LEU A 67 9.95 -39.02 -5.04
C LEU A 67 10.93 -38.03 -4.38
N TRP A 68 12.14 -38.46 -4.04
CA TRP A 68 13.14 -37.60 -3.40
C TRP A 68 13.43 -36.30 -4.16
N PRO A 69 13.69 -36.31 -5.49
CA PRO A 69 13.89 -35.08 -6.26
C PRO A 69 12.67 -34.16 -6.20
N LYS A 70 11.46 -34.73 -6.18
CA LYS A 70 10.21 -33.97 -6.10
C LYS A 70 10.04 -33.30 -4.73
N GLY A 71 10.41 -33.96 -3.64
CA GLY A 71 10.44 -33.35 -2.32
C GLY A 71 11.38 -32.14 -2.25
N VAL A 72 12.58 -32.27 -2.83
CA VAL A 72 13.54 -31.16 -2.95
C VAL A 72 12.96 -30.02 -3.78
N GLN A 73 12.29 -30.34 -4.89
CA GLN A 73 11.63 -29.35 -5.74
C GLN A 73 10.52 -28.62 -4.99
N VAL A 74 9.63 -29.32 -4.29
CA VAL A 74 8.55 -28.70 -3.50
C VAL A 74 9.10 -27.78 -2.42
N ALA A 75 10.16 -28.20 -1.71
CA ALA A 75 10.83 -27.37 -0.72
C ALA A 75 11.41 -26.09 -1.36
N ARG A 76 12.10 -26.23 -2.49
CA ARG A 76 12.67 -25.11 -3.24
C ARG A 76 11.61 -24.14 -3.73
N GLU A 77 10.56 -24.63 -4.37
CA GLU A 77 9.47 -23.79 -4.88
C GLU A 77 8.72 -23.08 -3.75
N ASN A 78 8.50 -23.73 -2.61
CA ASN A 78 7.91 -23.10 -1.44
C ASN A 78 8.79 -21.95 -0.92
N LEU A 79 10.11 -22.15 -0.90
CA LEU A 79 11.07 -21.12 -0.50
C LEU A 79 11.09 -19.94 -1.49
N GLU A 80 11.16 -20.22 -2.79
CA GLU A 80 11.12 -19.20 -3.84
C GLU A 80 9.82 -18.38 -3.76
N ARG A 81 8.68 -19.03 -3.57
CA ARG A 81 7.38 -18.36 -3.36
C ARG A 81 7.38 -17.49 -2.11
N SER A 82 7.88 -17.98 -0.98
CA SER A 82 7.95 -17.21 0.26
C SER A 82 8.88 -15.99 0.14
N ILE A 83 10.03 -16.13 -0.54
CA ILE A 83 10.93 -15.00 -0.81
C ILE A 83 10.26 -13.99 -1.74
N GLY A 84 9.64 -14.46 -2.83
CA GLY A 84 8.90 -13.61 -3.77
C GLY A 84 7.79 -12.82 -3.08
N ALA A 85 7.00 -13.48 -2.23
CA ALA A 85 5.96 -12.84 -1.42
C ALA A 85 6.54 -11.79 -0.45
N GLY A 86 7.70 -12.06 0.15
CA GLY A 86 8.40 -11.07 0.98
C GLY A 86 8.83 -9.84 0.17
N GLN A 87 9.39 -10.03 -1.02
CA GLN A 87 9.78 -8.94 -1.90
C GLN A 87 8.58 -8.10 -2.35
N GLU A 88 7.49 -8.75 -2.73
CA GLU A 88 6.27 -8.07 -3.14
C GLU A 88 5.60 -7.32 -1.98
N ALA A 89 5.61 -7.88 -0.76
CA ALA A 89 5.11 -7.19 0.43
C ALA A 89 5.90 -5.90 0.73
N VAL A 90 7.23 -5.95 0.61
CA VAL A 90 8.10 -4.77 0.76
C VAL A 90 7.80 -3.75 -0.34
N ALA A 91 7.74 -4.19 -1.60
CA ALA A 91 7.46 -3.31 -2.74
C ALA A 91 6.09 -2.59 -2.58
N ARG A 92 5.03 -3.32 -2.21
CA ARG A 92 3.71 -2.75 -1.95
C ARG A 92 3.73 -1.74 -0.80
N THR A 93 4.46 -2.04 0.27
CA THR A 93 4.61 -1.13 1.41
C THR A 93 5.36 0.15 1.03
N VAL A 94 6.42 0.05 0.22
CA VAL A 94 7.13 1.22 -0.33
C VAL A 94 6.18 2.07 -1.18
N GLN A 95 5.43 1.46 -2.08
CA GLN A 95 4.44 2.16 -2.92
C GLN A 95 3.36 2.86 -2.07
N ALA A 96 2.87 2.21 -1.01
CA ALA A 96 1.92 2.83 -0.09
C ALA A 96 2.53 4.07 0.59
N ASN A 97 3.76 3.99 1.06
CA ASN A 97 4.45 5.14 1.66
C ASN A 97 4.69 6.27 0.65
N GLU A 98 5.04 5.94 -0.60
CA GLU A 98 5.17 6.91 -1.68
C GLU A 98 3.85 7.63 -1.96
N ALA A 99 2.74 6.89 -2.02
CA ALA A 99 1.41 7.46 -2.21
C ALA A 99 0.97 8.35 -1.03
N ILE A 100 1.25 7.96 0.24
CA ILE A 100 1.07 8.85 1.40
C ILE A 100 1.92 10.12 1.25
N GLY A 101 3.18 9.98 0.82
CA GLY A 101 4.07 11.11 0.58
C GLY A 101 3.56 12.05 -0.52
N GLN A 102 2.95 11.52 -1.57
CA GLN A 102 2.31 12.32 -2.62
C GLN A 102 1.10 13.08 -2.10
N ILE A 103 0.28 12.47 -1.23
CA ILE A 103 -0.83 13.15 -0.54
C ILE A 103 -0.30 14.33 0.29
N ALA A 104 0.77 14.12 1.06
CA ALA A 104 1.39 15.19 1.87
C ALA A 104 1.94 16.33 1.00
N LYS A 105 2.60 16.01 -0.13
CA LYS A 105 3.05 17.03 -1.10
C LYS A 105 1.86 17.83 -1.66
N GLY A 106 0.77 17.16 -2.04
CA GLY A 106 -0.43 17.82 -2.54
C GLY A 106 -1.04 18.80 -1.52
N GLN A 107 -1.01 18.48 -0.23
CA GLN A 107 -1.44 19.40 0.84
C GLN A 107 -0.55 20.64 0.93
N LEU A 108 0.78 20.48 0.83
CA LEU A 108 1.73 21.60 0.82
C LEU A 108 1.54 22.51 -0.40
N ASP A 109 1.34 21.91 -1.58
CA ASP A 109 1.08 22.65 -2.82
C ASP A 109 -0.23 23.44 -2.73
N SER A 110 -1.29 22.82 -2.20
CA SER A 110 -2.58 23.49 -1.93
C SER A 110 -2.43 24.65 -0.96
N ALA A 111 -1.71 24.46 0.16
CA ALA A 111 -1.47 25.52 1.14
C ALA A 111 -0.67 26.69 0.53
N THR A 112 0.34 26.38 -0.27
CA THR A 112 1.16 27.37 -0.97
C THR A 112 0.31 28.17 -1.96
N ALA A 113 -0.55 27.51 -2.73
CA ALA A 113 -1.48 28.16 -3.66
C ALA A 113 -2.47 29.09 -2.93
N GLN A 114 -3.02 28.67 -1.79
CA GLN A 114 -3.91 29.50 -0.96
C GLN A 114 -3.21 30.73 -0.41
N ALA A 115 -1.96 30.60 0.05
CA ALA A 115 -1.16 31.72 0.52
C ALA A 115 -0.89 32.74 -0.61
N GLN A 116 -0.53 32.26 -1.80
CA GLN A 116 -0.33 33.12 -2.97
C GLN A 116 -1.62 33.86 -3.38
N ALA A 117 -2.76 33.16 -3.38
CA ALA A 117 -4.07 33.76 -3.69
C ALA A 117 -4.45 34.85 -2.67
N THR A 118 -4.14 34.63 -1.39
CA THR A 118 -4.37 35.61 -0.32
C THR A 118 -3.50 36.86 -0.52
N VAL A 119 -2.21 36.68 -0.82
CA VAL A 119 -1.27 37.78 -1.12
C VAL A 119 -1.70 38.57 -2.36
N GLN A 120 -2.11 37.90 -3.44
CA GLN A 120 -2.65 38.58 -4.63
C GLN A 120 -3.91 39.39 -4.31
N THR A 121 -4.80 38.84 -3.49
CA THR A 121 -6.03 39.54 -3.10
C THR A 121 -5.71 40.79 -2.28
N ALA A 122 -4.81 40.68 -1.30
CA ALA A 122 -4.36 41.82 -0.49
C ALA A 122 -3.65 42.89 -1.34
N ALA A 123 -2.76 42.49 -2.25
CA ALA A 123 -2.06 43.40 -3.16
C ALA A 123 -3.04 44.15 -4.10
N ARG A 124 -4.06 43.46 -4.63
CA ARG A 124 -5.12 44.09 -5.44
C ARG A 124 -5.97 45.08 -4.64
N GLN A 125 -6.24 44.79 -3.37
CA GLN A 125 -6.97 45.70 -2.49
C GLN A 125 -6.14 46.95 -2.17
N ALA A 126 -4.87 46.78 -1.78
CA ALA A 126 -3.95 47.89 -1.51
C ALA A 126 -3.75 48.80 -2.73
N GLY A 127 -3.58 48.23 -3.92
CA GLY A 127 -3.44 48.99 -5.17
C GLY A 127 -4.73 49.68 -5.65
N ARG A 128 -5.91 49.30 -5.13
CA ARG A 128 -7.17 50.04 -5.34
C ARG A 128 -7.31 51.18 -4.32
N SER A 129 -6.92 50.95 -3.07
CA SER A 129 -6.91 51.99 -2.02
C SER A 129 -5.90 53.10 -2.30
N SER A 130 -4.82 52.84 -3.04
CA SER A 130 -3.85 53.87 -3.43
C SER A 130 -4.25 54.68 -4.67
N LYS A 131 -5.39 54.34 -5.32
CA LYS A 131 -5.93 55.04 -6.49
C LYS A 131 -7.22 55.82 -6.17
N ALA A 132 -7.64 55.83 -4.91
CA ALA A 132 -8.73 56.66 -4.37
C ALA A 132 -8.13 57.78 -3.53
#